data_AF-A0A5C6AW69-F1
#
_entry.id   AF-A0A5C6AW69-F1
#
_cell.length_a   1.000
_cell.length_b   1.000
_cell.length_c   1.000
_cell.angle_alpha   90.00
_cell.angle_beta   90.00
_cell.angle_gamma   90.00
#
_symmetry.space_group_name_H-M   'P 1'
#
loop_
_entity.id
_entity.type
_entity.pdbx_description
1 polymer ?
#
loop_
_entity_poly.entity_id
_entity_poly.type
_entity_poly.pdbx_seq_one_letter_code
_entity_poly.pdbx_strand_id
1 'polypeptide(L)'
;MNFNFRLAIVALVSCFVAVEGFAATTDSQKFTVTVPANISIVAPIDAAITHDESNSNQPFPPQSWQVVGNSIAGVSVAFSTGSAFVHKTDPTYKKDVVLGLSVGTASGPGVWTVNQPTDTTDHTNSDNVATVTASSNGTTIATFALAVSFVTGTYGTFPAGDYETTVTGTVTAN
;
A
#
# COMPACT_ATOMS: atom_id res chain seq x y z
N MET A 1 73.95 61.52 -58.28
CA MET A 1 72.79 62.32 -58.71
C MET A 1 71.57 61.41 -58.72
N ASN A 2 70.73 61.59 -57.70
CA ASN A 2 69.28 61.32 -57.56
C ASN A 2 68.76 59.90 -57.86
N PHE A 3 68.60 59.07 -56.82
CA PHE A 3 67.36 58.81 -56.07
C PHE A 3 66.24 58.20 -56.91
N ASN A 4 65.76 57.02 -56.53
CA ASN A 4 64.34 56.82 -56.19
C ASN A 4 64.11 55.49 -55.47
N PHE A 5 63.93 55.64 -54.16
CA PHE A 5 63.39 54.65 -53.23
C PHE A 5 61.91 54.46 -53.54
N ARG A 6 61.47 53.24 -53.86
CA ARG A 6 60.04 52.89 -53.84
C ARG A 6 59.84 51.69 -52.94
N LEU A 7 59.36 52.01 -51.74
CA LEU A 7 58.84 51.12 -50.72
C LEU A 7 57.65 50.33 -51.30
N ALA A 8 57.82 49.03 -51.53
CA ALA A 8 56.70 48.15 -51.85
C ALA A 8 56.04 47.73 -50.52
N ILE A 9 54.88 48.29 -50.24
CA ILE A 9 54.04 47.90 -49.10
C ILE A 9 53.49 46.50 -49.40
N VAL A 10 53.84 45.54 -48.54
CA VAL A 10 53.29 44.19 -48.53
C VAL A 10 51.86 44.27 -48.00
N ALA A 11 50.86 44.11 -48.87
CA ALA A 11 49.48 43.90 -48.46
C ALA A 11 49.26 42.41 -48.19
N LEU A 12 49.32 42.02 -46.91
CA LEU A 12 48.92 40.68 -46.47
C LEU A 12 47.38 40.62 -46.50
N VAL A 13 46.79 40.08 -47.56
CA VAL A 13 45.36 39.79 -47.61
C VAL A 13 45.11 38.52 -46.78
N SER A 14 44.81 38.70 -45.49
CA SER A 14 44.28 37.62 -44.66
C SER A 14 42.86 37.29 -45.12
N CYS A 15 42.73 36.23 -45.92
CA CYS A 15 41.45 35.65 -46.30
C CYS A 15 40.81 35.03 -45.04
N PHE A 16 39.86 35.72 -44.42
CA PHE A 16 39.00 35.11 -43.40
C PHE A 16 38.17 34.04 -44.09
N VAL A 17 38.47 32.77 -43.81
CA VAL A 17 37.55 31.66 -44.10
C VAL A 17 36.40 31.81 -43.11
N ALA A 18 35.24 32.24 -43.59
CA ALA A 18 34.02 32.18 -42.80
C ALA A 18 33.75 30.69 -42.51
N VAL A 19 33.91 30.28 -41.26
CA VAL A 19 33.40 28.99 -40.80
C VAL A 19 31.88 29.12 -40.83
N GLU A 20 31.22 28.40 -41.73
CA GLU A 20 29.76 28.26 -41.67
C GLU A 20 29.42 27.51 -40.38
N GLY A 21 28.96 28.23 -39.37
CA GLY A 21 28.33 27.62 -38.21
C GLY A 21 26.96 27.08 -38.65
N PHE A 22 26.76 25.77 -38.61
CA PHE A 22 25.43 25.20 -38.75
C PHE A 22 24.54 25.75 -37.63
N ALA A 23 23.56 26.58 -37.97
CA ALA A 23 22.58 27.07 -37.02
C ALA A 23 21.63 25.90 -36.65
N ALA A 24 21.75 25.39 -35.43
CA ALA A 24 20.81 24.41 -34.91
C ALA A 24 19.52 25.13 -34.47
N THR A 25 18.38 24.71 -34.99
CA THR A 25 17.06 25.12 -34.50
C THR A 25 16.44 24.01 -33.68
N THR A 26 15.85 24.36 -32.55
CA THR A 26 15.14 23.44 -31.67
C THR A 26 13.73 23.96 -31.42
N ASP A 27 12.76 23.07 -31.40
CA ASP A 27 11.36 23.36 -31.01
C ASP A 27 10.90 22.31 -29.99
N SER A 28 9.75 22.51 -29.35
CA SER A 28 9.23 21.61 -28.32
C SER A 28 7.71 21.48 -28.35
N GLN A 29 7.22 20.24 -28.25
CA GLN A 29 5.81 19.92 -28.11
C GLN A 29 5.56 19.30 -26.73
N LYS A 30 4.53 19.77 -26.02
CA LYS A 30 4.11 19.18 -24.74
C LYS A 30 2.95 18.20 -24.94
N PHE A 31 3.11 17.00 -24.41
CA PHE A 31 2.04 16.00 -24.27
C PHE A 31 1.64 15.91 -22.80
N THR A 32 0.34 15.90 -22.51
CA THR A 32 -0.19 15.80 -21.14
C THR A 32 -1.25 14.72 -21.08
N VAL A 33 -1.17 13.87 -20.06
CA VAL A 33 -2.17 12.85 -19.74
C VAL A 33 -2.62 13.08 -18.30
N THR A 34 -3.94 13.07 -18.07
CA THR A 34 -4.53 13.15 -16.73
C THR A 34 -4.86 11.74 -16.26
N VAL A 35 -4.24 11.31 -15.16
CA VAL A 35 -4.57 10.05 -14.48
C VAL A 35 -5.51 10.36 -13.32
N PRO A 36 -6.72 9.76 -13.26
CA PRO A 36 -7.65 10.00 -12.16
C PRO A 36 -7.19 9.35 -10.86
N ALA A 37 -7.62 9.89 -9.72
CA ALA A 37 -7.46 9.23 -8.43
C ALA A 37 -8.30 7.94 -8.40
N ASN A 38 -7.71 6.88 -7.84
CA ASN A 38 -8.26 5.55 -7.71
C ASN A 38 -7.67 4.91 -6.44
N ILE A 39 -8.51 4.84 -5.41
CA ILE A 39 -8.21 4.14 -4.17
C ILE A 39 -9.30 3.09 -4.00
N SER A 40 -8.89 1.83 -3.78
CA SER A 40 -9.84 0.74 -3.61
C SER A 40 -9.30 -0.32 -2.67
N ILE A 41 -10.23 -1.05 -2.04
CA ILE A 41 -9.97 -2.22 -1.23
C ILE A 41 -10.98 -3.30 -1.61
N VAL A 42 -10.51 -4.53 -1.75
CA VAL A 42 -11.34 -5.69 -2.10
C VAL A 42 -11.13 -6.78 -1.05
N ALA A 43 -12.24 -7.17 -0.42
CA ALA A 43 -12.27 -8.27 0.54
C ALA A 43 -12.14 -9.64 -0.16
N PRO A 44 -11.53 -10.65 0.48
CA PRO A 44 -11.63 -12.03 0.04
C PRO A 44 -13.05 -12.58 0.26
N ILE A 45 -13.27 -13.82 -0.20
CA ILE A 45 -14.50 -14.57 0.13
C ILE A 45 -14.57 -14.88 1.63
N ASP A 46 -15.78 -15.10 2.14
CA ASP A 46 -15.99 -15.50 3.53
C ASP A 46 -15.26 -16.81 3.85
N ALA A 47 -14.66 -16.88 5.03
CA ALA A 47 -13.90 -18.03 5.50
C ALA A 47 -14.60 -18.67 6.71
N ALA A 48 -14.59 -20.00 6.75
CA ALA A 48 -15.11 -20.80 7.85
C ALA A 48 -14.15 -21.94 8.17
N ILE A 49 -14.11 -22.34 9.44
CA ILE A 49 -13.36 -23.51 9.93
C ILE A 49 -14.24 -24.31 10.88
N THR A 50 -13.92 -25.59 11.04
CA THR A 50 -14.47 -26.42 12.12
C THR A 50 -13.48 -26.43 13.28
N HIS A 51 -13.94 -26.16 14.49
CA HIS A 51 -13.10 -26.19 15.68
C HIS A 51 -12.53 -27.60 15.90
N ASP A 52 -11.24 -27.71 16.19
CA ASP A 52 -10.52 -28.99 16.32
C ASP A 52 -10.64 -29.67 17.71
N GLU A 53 -11.56 -29.19 18.54
CA GLU A 53 -11.77 -29.62 19.94
C GLU A 53 -10.57 -29.52 20.89
N SER A 54 -9.46 -28.89 20.47
CA SER A 54 -8.30 -28.66 21.33
C SER A 54 -8.44 -27.37 22.17
N ASN A 55 -7.56 -27.18 23.15
CA ASN A 55 -7.47 -25.92 23.91
C ASN A 55 -6.65 -24.84 23.18
N SER A 56 -6.19 -25.11 21.96
CA SER A 56 -5.42 -24.13 21.19
C SER A 56 -6.36 -23.16 20.50
N ASN A 57 -5.89 -21.92 20.27
CA ASN A 57 -6.62 -20.99 19.41
C ASN A 57 -6.78 -21.58 18.01
N GLN A 58 -7.89 -21.27 17.35
CA GLN A 58 -8.22 -21.82 16.04
C GLN A 58 -7.87 -20.79 14.95
N PRO A 59 -6.74 -20.94 14.25
CA PRO A 59 -6.36 -20.02 13.19
C PRO A 59 -7.16 -20.30 11.92
N PHE A 60 -7.66 -19.23 11.29
CA PHE A 60 -8.16 -19.29 9.93
C PHE A 60 -6.96 -19.31 8.95
N PRO A 61 -7.10 -19.90 7.75
CA PRO A 61 -6.14 -19.70 6.69
C PRO A 61 -5.92 -18.20 6.42
N PRO A 62 -4.70 -17.75 6.02
CA PRO A 62 -4.45 -16.35 5.75
C PRO A 62 -5.39 -15.77 4.68
N GLN A 63 -6.01 -14.63 4.98
CA GLN A 63 -7.01 -13.97 4.15
C GLN A 63 -6.35 -12.85 3.32
N SER A 64 -6.46 -12.93 1.98
CA SER A 64 -5.79 -11.99 1.06
C SER A 64 -6.69 -10.82 0.70
N TRP A 65 -6.32 -9.61 1.12
CA TRP A 65 -7.03 -8.36 0.80
C TRP A 65 -6.25 -7.56 -0.24
N GLN A 66 -6.90 -7.16 -1.33
CA GLN A 66 -6.26 -6.35 -2.37
C GLN A 66 -6.51 -4.87 -2.11
N VAL A 67 -5.44 -4.07 -2.17
CA VAL A 67 -5.50 -2.62 -1.95
C VAL A 67 -4.79 -1.90 -3.09
N VAL A 68 -5.47 -0.92 -3.67
CA VAL A 68 -4.92 0.02 -4.65
C VAL A 68 -4.84 1.39 -3.99
N GLY A 69 -3.66 1.99 -3.98
CA GLY A 69 -3.44 3.35 -3.51
C GLY A 69 -2.67 4.16 -4.55
N ASN A 70 -3.36 4.86 -5.45
CA ASN A 70 -2.70 5.69 -6.47
C ASN A 70 -2.44 7.15 -6.05
N SER A 71 -2.43 7.41 -4.74
CA SER A 71 -2.09 8.72 -4.18
C SER A 71 -0.58 8.96 -4.19
N ILE A 72 -0.16 10.21 -4.43
CA ILE A 72 1.25 10.62 -4.34
C ILE A 72 1.72 10.61 -2.88
N ALA A 73 0.86 10.97 -1.93
CA ALA A 73 1.16 10.93 -0.50
C ALA A 73 1.03 9.51 0.10
N GLY A 74 0.57 8.55 -0.71
CA GLY A 74 0.21 7.21 -0.27
C GLY A 74 -1.18 7.13 0.35
N VAL A 75 -1.46 6.00 0.97
CA VAL A 75 -2.76 5.67 1.58
C VAL A 75 -2.56 5.00 2.93
N SER A 76 -3.57 5.07 3.78
CA SER A 76 -3.66 4.32 5.03
C SER A 76 -4.75 3.27 4.93
N VAL A 77 -4.51 2.09 5.49
CA VAL A 77 -5.48 1.00 5.60
C VAL A 77 -5.70 0.61 7.05
N ALA A 78 -6.94 0.28 7.38
CA ALA A 78 -7.34 -0.27 8.67
C ALA A 78 -8.25 -1.47 8.46
N PHE A 79 -7.98 -2.57 9.15
CA PHE A 79 -8.84 -3.74 9.21
C PHE A 79 -9.33 -3.88 10.65
N SER A 80 -10.63 -3.76 10.85
CA SER A 80 -11.25 -3.77 12.18
C SER A 80 -12.33 -4.84 12.27
N THR A 81 -12.36 -5.59 13.37
CA THR A 81 -13.53 -6.43 13.68
C THR A 81 -14.73 -5.56 14.05
N GLY A 82 -15.95 -6.02 13.72
CA GLY A 82 -17.19 -5.42 14.24
C GLY A 82 -17.43 -5.77 15.71
N SER A 83 -17.00 -6.96 16.12
CA SER A 83 -17.07 -7.46 17.50
C SER A 83 -16.08 -8.61 17.71
N ALA A 84 -15.98 -9.13 18.94
CA ALA A 84 -15.53 -10.49 19.20
C ALA A 84 -16.35 -11.52 18.38
N PHE A 85 -15.93 -12.78 18.32
CA PHE A 85 -16.75 -13.86 17.79
C PHE A 85 -17.99 -14.05 18.68
N VAL A 86 -19.19 -13.94 18.11
CA VAL A 86 -20.46 -14.05 18.85
C VAL A 86 -21.22 -15.28 18.38
N HIS A 87 -21.73 -16.07 19.33
CA HIS A 87 -22.54 -17.24 19.01
C HIS A 87 -23.86 -16.83 18.33
N LYS A 88 -24.20 -17.46 17.19
CA LYS A 88 -25.34 -17.02 16.35
C LYS A 88 -26.70 -17.13 17.02
N THR A 89 -26.90 -18.11 17.90
CA THR A 89 -28.20 -18.37 18.53
C THR A 89 -28.31 -17.80 19.94
N ASP A 90 -27.18 -17.57 20.63
CA ASP A 90 -27.15 -16.99 21.98
C ASP A 90 -25.99 -15.98 22.09
N PRO A 91 -26.24 -14.68 21.85
CA PRO A 91 -25.21 -13.64 21.81
C PRO A 91 -24.50 -13.38 23.15
N THR A 92 -24.93 -14.01 24.24
CA THR A 92 -24.23 -13.94 25.52
C THR A 92 -22.91 -14.72 25.52
N TYR A 93 -22.79 -15.72 24.63
CA TYR A 93 -21.54 -16.45 24.41
C TYR A 93 -20.69 -15.75 23.37
N LYS A 94 -19.47 -15.38 23.78
CA LYS A 94 -18.50 -14.69 22.96
C LYS A 94 -17.12 -15.28 23.15
N LYS A 95 -16.28 -15.13 22.13
CA LYS A 95 -14.86 -15.50 22.15
C LYS A 95 -14.03 -14.46 21.44
N ASP A 96 -12.85 -14.18 21.96
CA ASP A 96 -12.02 -13.12 21.42
C ASP A 96 -11.48 -13.45 20.03
N VAL A 97 -11.18 -12.40 19.28
CA VAL A 97 -10.56 -12.46 17.96
C VAL A 97 -9.15 -11.93 18.09
N VAL A 98 -8.16 -12.66 17.57
CA VAL A 98 -6.82 -12.11 17.31
C VAL A 98 -6.73 -11.76 15.83
N LEU A 99 -6.34 -10.52 15.53
CA LEU A 99 -5.94 -10.09 14.20
C LEU A 99 -4.42 -10.00 14.09
N GLY A 100 -3.90 -10.36 12.92
CA GLY A 100 -2.51 -10.13 12.52
C GLY A 100 -2.46 -9.60 11.09
N LEU A 101 -1.59 -8.64 10.82
CA LEU A 101 -1.45 -8.01 9.51
C LEU A 101 -0.01 -8.10 9.02
N SER A 102 0.12 -8.48 7.75
CA SER A 102 1.39 -8.43 7.02
C SER A 102 1.16 -8.02 5.58
N VAL A 103 2.19 -7.46 4.96
CA VAL A 103 2.21 -7.20 3.52
C VAL A 103 2.61 -8.50 2.81
N GLY A 104 1.71 -9.07 2.02
CA GLY A 104 1.98 -10.27 1.24
C GLY A 104 2.81 -9.96 -0.01
N THR A 105 2.28 -9.10 -0.88
CA THR A 105 2.99 -8.59 -2.06
C THR A 105 2.73 -7.10 -2.22
N ALA A 106 3.69 -6.37 -2.79
CA ALA A 106 3.53 -4.95 -3.11
C ALA A 106 4.21 -4.62 -4.44
N SER A 107 3.68 -3.63 -5.16
CA SER A 107 4.21 -3.14 -6.41
C SER A 107 3.98 -1.64 -6.55
N GLY A 108 4.93 -0.93 -7.15
CA GLY A 108 4.93 0.53 -7.30
C GLY A 108 6.02 1.21 -6.48
N PRO A 109 6.20 2.53 -6.65
CA PRO A 109 7.25 3.30 -5.98
C PRO A 109 7.01 3.52 -4.48
N GLY A 110 5.77 3.41 -4.00
CA GLY A 110 5.43 3.56 -2.58
C GLY A 110 5.82 2.33 -1.76
N VAL A 111 6.33 2.57 -0.54
CA VAL A 111 6.69 1.55 0.45
C VAL A 111 5.59 1.44 1.48
N TRP A 112 5.20 0.21 1.83
CA TRP A 112 4.26 -0.08 2.90
C TRP A 112 4.95 -0.26 4.25
N THR A 113 4.35 0.31 5.28
CA THR A 113 4.72 0.10 6.69
C THR A 113 3.51 -0.42 7.43
N VAL A 114 3.64 -1.55 8.13
CA VAL A 114 2.60 -2.05 9.04
C VAL A 114 2.75 -1.28 10.35
N ASN A 115 1.73 -0.49 10.71
CA ASN A 115 1.76 0.41 11.87
C ASN A 115 1.26 -0.29 13.14
N GLN A 116 0.17 -1.06 13.02
CA GLN A 116 -0.36 -1.92 14.08
C GLN A 116 -0.42 -3.35 13.53
N PRO A 117 0.59 -4.20 13.78
CA PRO A 117 0.68 -5.53 13.17
C PRO A 117 -0.24 -6.56 13.79
N THR A 118 -0.64 -6.37 15.05
CA THR A 118 -1.51 -7.31 15.77
C THR A 118 -2.43 -6.55 16.69
N ASP A 119 -3.64 -7.07 16.87
CA ASP A 119 -4.56 -6.58 17.89
C ASP A 119 -5.51 -7.70 18.32
N THR A 120 -6.14 -7.59 19.49
CA THR A 120 -6.99 -8.64 20.05
C THR A 120 -8.15 -8.04 20.80
N THR A 121 -9.36 -8.56 20.58
CA THR A 121 -10.51 -8.16 21.40
C THR A 121 -10.36 -8.70 22.82
N ASP A 122 -10.93 -8.02 23.79
CA ASP A 122 -11.19 -8.52 25.13
C ASP A 122 -12.64 -8.22 25.51
N HIS A 123 -13.52 -9.12 25.08
CA HIS A 123 -14.96 -9.00 25.33
C HIS A 123 -15.32 -8.98 26.82
N THR A 124 -14.44 -9.49 27.69
CA THR A 124 -14.66 -9.49 29.15
C THR A 124 -14.36 -8.13 29.78
N ASN A 125 -13.41 -7.37 29.20
CA ASN A 125 -13.04 -6.02 29.61
C ASN A 125 -13.64 -4.92 28.72
N SER A 126 -14.70 -5.24 27.97
CA SER A 126 -15.42 -4.33 27.06
C SER A 126 -14.63 -3.83 25.85
N ASP A 127 -13.46 -4.40 25.56
CA ASP A 127 -12.76 -4.18 24.31
C ASP A 127 -13.30 -5.15 23.25
N ASN A 128 -14.24 -4.68 22.43
CA ASN A 128 -14.92 -5.55 21.48
C ASN A 128 -14.33 -5.46 20.06
N VAL A 129 -13.32 -4.61 19.82
CA VAL A 129 -12.86 -4.29 18.47
C VAL A 129 -11.35 -4.41 18.39
N ALA A 130 -10.87 -5.37 17.60
CA ALA A 130 -9.46 -5.48 17.24
C ALA A 130 -9.24 -4.73 15.93
N THR A 131 -8.21 -3.89 15.85
CA THR A 131 -7.84 -3.11 14.68
C THR A 131 -6.36 -3.23 14.34
N VAL A 132 -6.05 -3.65 13.11
CA VAL A 132 -4.69 -3.67 12.56
C VAL A 132 -4.57 -2.71 11.39
N THR A 133 -3.42 -2.04 11.27
CA THR A 133 -3.26 -0.91 10.35
C THR A 133 -1.92 -0.92 9.62
N ALA A 134 -1.92 -0.36 8.42
CA ALA A 134 -0.71 -0.13 7.62
C ALA A 134 -0.87 1.14 6.80
N SER A 135 0.25 1.73 6.38
CA SER A 135 0.28 2.93 5.55
C SER A 135 1.34 2.83 4.47
N SER A 136 1.09 3.46 3.33
CA SER A 136 2.09 3.67 2.28
C SER A 136 2.53 5.12 2.22
N ASN A 137 3.76 5.36 1.76
CA ASN A 137 4.30 6.71 1.57
C ASN A 137 4.28 7.18 0.10
N GLY A 138 3.51 6.52 -0.74
CA GLY A 138 3.41 6.84 -2.17
C GLY A 138 2.49 5.90 -2.93
N THR A 139 2.46 6.07 -4.25
CA THR A 139 1.63 5.27 -5.15
C THR A 139 2.07 3.81 -5.13
N THR A 140 1.13 2.91 -4.80
CA THR A 140 1.43 1.48 -4.63
C THR A 140 0.15 0.65 -4.73
N ILE A 141 0.33 -0.62 -5.08
CA ILE A 141 -0.69 -1.66 -4.99
C ILE A 141 -0.13 -2.74 -4.08
N ALA A 142 -0.94 -3.30 -3.19
CA ALA A 142 -0.53 -4.41 -2.35
C ALA A 142 -1.62 -5.47 -2.18
N THR A 143 -1.17 -6.67 -1.88
CA THR A 143 -2.00 -7.71 -1.24
C THR A 143 -1.57 -7.81 0.21
N PHE A 144 -2.50 -7.57 1.13
CA PHE A 144 -2.30 -7.82 2.56
C PHE A 144 -2.70 -9.25 2.91
N ALA A 145 -1.91 -9.89 3.76
CA ALA A 145 -2.27 -11.16 4.38
C ALA A 145 -2.76 -10.87 5.80
N LEU A 146 -4.07 -10.99 6.00
CA LEU A 146 -4.75 -10.87 7.28
C LEU A 146 -4.85 -12.25 7.93
N ALA A 147 -4.23 -12.41 9.09
CA ALA A 147 -4.41 -13.55 9.97
C ALA A 147 -5.57 -13.26 10.92
N VAL A 148 -6.49 -14.22 11.06
CA VAL A 148 -7.62 -14.16 12.00
C VAL A 148 -7.58 -15.43 12.83
N SER A 149 -7.75 -15.33 14.15
CA SER A 149 -7.84 -16.51 15.02
C SER A 149 -8.97 -16.36 16.03
N PHE A 150 -9.69 -17.45 16.25
CA PHE A 150 -10.67 -17.60 17.32
C PHE A 150 -9.95 -18.01 18.62
N VAL A 151 -10.12 -17.22 19.68
CA VAL A 151 -9.49 -17.48 20.99
C VAL A 151 -10.32 -18.49 21.76
N THR A 152 -9.83 -19.72 21.86
CA THR A 152 -10.58 -20.83 22.47
C THR A 152 -10.57 -20.75 23.99
N GLY A 153 -9.38 -20.62 24.59
CA GLY A 153 -9.17 -20.91 26.01
C GLY A 153 -9.31 -22.41 26.27
N THR A 154 -10.22 -22.79 27.17
CA THR A 154 -10.50 -24.22 27.46
C THR A 154 -11.69 -24.70 26.64
N TYR A 155 -11.50 -25.73 25.82
CA TYR A 155 -12.59 -26.37 25.08
C TYR A 155 -13.65 -26.94 26.03
N GLY A 156 -14.92 -26.89 25.62
CA GLY A 156 -16.06 -27.30 26.45
C GLY A 156 -16.54 -26.26 27.48
N THR A 157 -15.86 -25.11 27.60
CA THR A 157 -16.33 -23.98 28.43
C THR A 157 -17.31 -23.04 27.73
N PHE A 158 -17.63 -23.34 26.47
CA PHE A 158 -18.56 -22.58 25.63
C PHE A 158 -19.42 -23.57 24.84
N PRO A 159 -20.68 -23.23 24.54
CA PRO A 159 -21.60 -24.13 23.85
C PRO A 159 -21.17 -24.35 22.39
N ALA A 160 -21.55 -25.51 21.87
CA ALA A 160 -21.41 -25.85 20.47
C ALA A 160 -22.39 -25.04 19.61
N GLY A 161 -21.94 -24.66 18.43
CA GLY A 161 -22.68 -23.88 17.44
C GLY A 161 -21.76 -22.90 16.72
N ASP A 162 -22.34 -22.14 15.81
CA ASP A 162 -21.58 -21.20 15.00
C ASP A 162 -21.29 -19.92 15.79
N TYR A 163 -20.04 -19.47 15.71
CA TYR A 163 -19.62 -18.16 16.18
C TYR A 163 -19.15 -17.33 15.00
N GLU A 164 -19.61 -16.10 14.90
CA GLU A 164 -19.34 -15.23 13.76
C GLU A 164 -18.75 -13.89 14.21
N THR A 165 -17.88 -13.33 13.36
CA THR A 165 -17.45 -11.94 13.39
C THR A 165 -17.27 -11.45 11.95
N THR A 166 -17.21 -10.13 11.77
CA THR A 166 -16.97 -9.51 10.46
C THR A 166 -15.78 -8.58 10.58
N VAL A 167 -14.80 -8.72 9.68
CA VAL A 167 -13.69 -7.77 9.55
C VAL A 167 -14.00 -6.80 8.41
N THR A 168 -13.97 -5.50 8.69
CA THR A 168 -14.14 -4.44 7.70
C THR A 168 -12.79 -3.81 7.39
N GLY A 169 -12.40 -3.83 6.12
CA GLY A 169 -11.24 -3.10 5.61
C GLY A 169 -11.62 -1.70 5.13
N THR A 170 -10.92 -0.68 5.58
CA THR A 170 -11.05 0.70 5.10
C THR A 170 -9.72 1.17 4.51
N VAL A 171 -9.77 1.90 3.40
CA VAL A 171 -8.59 2.55 2.80
C VAL A 171 -8.88 4.04 2.60
N THR A 172 -7.91 4.89 2.95
CA THR A 172 -8.04 6.35 2.88
C THR A 172 -6.77 6.95 2.30
N ALA A 173 -6.89 8.01 1.49
CA ALA A 173 -5.72 8.80 1.07
C ALA A 173 -5.05 9.47 2.29
N ASN A 174 -3.72 9.54 2.29
CA ASN A 174 -2.97 10.34 3.27
C ASN A 174 -3.00 11.83 2.91
#